data_AF-A0A8S1PBV2-F1
#
_entry.id   AF-A0A8S1PBV2-F1
#
_cell.length_a   1.000
_cell.length_b   1.000
_cell.length_c   1.000
_cell.angle_alpha   90.00
_cell.angle_beta   90.00
_cell.angle_gamma   90.00
#
_symmetry.space_group_name_H-M   'P 1'
#
loop_
_entity.id
_entity.type
_entity.pdbx_description
1 polymer ?
#
loop_
_entity_poly.entity_id
_entity_poly.type
_entity_poly.pdbx_seq_one_letter_code
_entity_poly.pdbx_strand_id
1 'polypeptide(L)'
;MSQIQSINLDYGIKESQKGILNDKFKRKIQFLQLVLCQNQTIKTAATLSKINFATAKVVLRNFRNCGFIKNSDKDYEKQIDMLRQIACIKYEIKQEKIQKREQEFKILCQKIKTIQPSIVNKVIQSQMKIQSQIRVFQEELQNQEQIQLQLLKSVLLEQIKLMKSN
;
A
#
# COMPACT_ATOMS: atom_id res chain seq x y z
N MET A 1 66.46 8.06 33.70
CA MET A 1 66.31 8.96 32.54
C MET A 1 67.29 8.50 31.49
N SER A 2 66.79 7.93 30.39
CA SER A 2 67.64 7.34 29.35
C SER A 2 67.48 8.17 28.08
N GLN A 3 68.58 8.78 27.65
CA GLN A 3 68.68 9.65 26.47
C GLN A 3 68.32 8.86 25.21
N ILE A 4 67.31 9.34 24.48
CA ILE A 4 66.97 8.81 23.15
C ILE A 4 68.00 9.38 22.17
N GLN A 5 68.85 8.49 21.66
CA GLN A 5 69.76 8.77 20.56
C GLN A 5 68.97 9.25 19.34
N SER A 6 69.34 10.42 18.84
CA SER A 6 68.86 10.99 17.58
C SER A 6 69.34 10.14 16.41
N ILE A 7 68.42 9.35 15.84
CA ILE A 7 68.67 8.61 14.61
C ILE A 7 68.73 9.63 13.45
N ASN A 8 69.94 9.98 13.04
CA ASN A 8 70.19 10.64 11.76
C ASN A 8 69.90 9.66 10.63
N LEU A 9 68.84 9.91 9.88
CA LEU A 9 68.49 9.20 8.63
C LEU A 9 68.64 10.17 7.46
N ASP A 10 69.90 10.39 7.08
CA ASP A 10 70.25 10.98 5.80
C ASP A 10 70.57 9.85 4.81
N TYR A 11 69.58 9.49 3.99
CA TYR A 11 69.76 8.64 2.80
C TYR A 11 68.85 9.15 1.69
N GLY A 12 69.43 9.99 0.81
CA GLY A 12 69.31 9.93 -0.64
C GLY A 12 67.97 9.56 -1.28
N ILE A 13 66.89 10.31 -1.02
CA ILE A 13 65.66 10.27 -1.82
C ILE A 13 65.34 11.68 -2.29
N LYS A 14 65.33 11.89 -3.62
CA LYS A 14 64.95 13.13 -4.30
C LYS A 14 63.76 13.79 -3.59
N GLU A 15 63.92 15.02 -3.12
CA GLU A 15 62.99 15.74 -2.23
C GLU A 15 61.53 15.75 -2.74
N SER A 16 61.34 15.68 -4.06
CA SER A 16 60.04 15.58 -4.72
C SER A 16 59.26 14.28 -4.42
N GLN A 17 59.93 13.14 -4.24
CA GLN A 17 59.28 11.87 -3.91
C GLN A 17 58.94 11.77 -2.41
N LYS A 18 59.76 12.40 -1.55
CA LYS A 18 59.55 12.46 -0.10
C LYS A 18 58.27 13.24 0.24
N GLY A 19 57.99 14.32 -0.49
CA GLY A 19 56.76 15.11 -0.34
C GLY A 19 55.47 14.35 -0.69
N ILE A 20 55.47 13.58 -1.79
CA ILE A 20 54.30 12.81 -2.25
C ILE A 20 53.97 11.65 -1.31
N LEU A 21 55.00 10.99 -0.76
CA LEU A 21 54.83 9.91 0.22
C LEU A 21 54.26 10.45 1.54
N ASN A 22 54.74 11.61 1.99
CA ASN A 22 54.23 12.28 3.19
C ASN A 22 52.77 12.71 3.04
N ASP A 23 52.35 13.20 1.88
CA ASP A 23 50.95 13.58 1.64
C ASP A 23 50.00 12.36 1.66
N LYS A 24 50.41 11.24 1.06
CA LYS A 24 49.64 9.98 1.11
C LYS A 24 49.52 9.44 2.53
N PHE A 25 50.58 9.54 3.33
CA PHE A 25 50.55 9.13 4.74
C PHE A 25 49.60 10.03 5.54
N LYS A 26 49.71 11.35 5.38
CA LYS A 26 48.84 12.34 6.03
C LYS A 26 47.36 12.09 5.77
N ARG A 27 46.98 11.79 4.52
CA ARG A 27 45.59 11.46 4.16
C ARG A 27 45.09 10.19 4.84
N LYS A 28 45.93 9.16 4.98
CA LYS A 28 45.57 7.92 5.71
C LYS A 28 45.39 8.16 7.22
N ILE A 29 46.23 9.01 7.81
CA ILE A 29 46.08 9.41 9.23
C ILE A 29 44.82 10.23 9.43
N GLN A 30 44.54 11.20 8.56
CA GLN A 30 43.31 11.99 8.61
C GLN A 30 42.07 11.10 8.47
N PHE A 31 42.09 10.13 7.57
CA PHE A 31 41.03 9.14 7.44
C PHE A 31 40.79 8.36 8.74
N LEU A 32 41.85 7.86 9.38
CA LEU A 32 41.74 7.14 10.65
C LEU A 32 41.18 8.02 11.77
N GLN A 33 41.60 9.27 11.85
CA GLN A 33 41.06 10.23 12.82
C GLN A 33 39.55 10.46 12.62
N LEU A 34 39.10 10.61 11.36
CA LEU A 34 37.68 10.78 11.04
C LEU A 34 36.83 9.56 11.44
N VAL A 35 37.35 8.36 11.19
CA VAL A 35 36.62 7.11 11.47
C VAL A 35 36.64 6.74 12.95
N LEU A 36 37.81 6.82 13.61
CA LEU A 36 38.00 6.31 14.96
C LEU A 36 37.73 7.34 16.05
N CYS A 37 38.01 8.63 15.79
CA CYS A 37 37.86 9.67 16.80
C CYS A 37 36.61 10.52 16.60
N GLN A 38 36.10 10.63 15.36
CA GLN A 38 34.95 11.47 15.03
C GLN A 38 33.71 10.68 14.59
N ASN A 39 33.75 9.34 14.73
CA ASN A 39 32.65 8.42 14.43
C ASN A 39 32.01 8.59 13.03
N GLN A 40 32.77 9.07 12.05
CA GLN A 40 32.27 9.19 10.70
C GLN A 40 32.23 7.83 10.00
N THR A 41 31.27 7.66 9.09
CA THR A 41 31.20 6.43 8.29
C THR A 41 32.45 6.29 7.41
N ILE A 42 32.86 5.04 7.15
CA ILE A 42 34.03 4.73 6.30
C ILE A 42 33.92 5.41 4.93
N LYS A 43 32.72 5.47 4.36
CA LYS A 43 32.47 6.08 3.05
C LYS A 43 32.66 7.59 3.10
N THR A 44 32.07 8.27 4.08
CA THR A 44 32.19 9.73 4.25
C THR A 44 33.64 10.13 4.55
N ALA A 45 34.29 9.43 5.48
CA ALA A 45 35.66 9.71 5.86
C ALA A 45 36.65 9.52 4.69
N ALA A 46 36.44 8.50 3.85
CA ALA A 46 37.28 8.25 2.67
C ALA A 46 37.16 9.39 1.64
N THR A 47 35.95 9.92 1.44
CA THR A 47 35.72 11.07 0.56
C THR A 47 36.40 12.34 1.08
N LEU A 48 36.25 12.65 2.37
CA LEU A 48 36.82 13.86 2.98
C LEU A 48 38.35 13.84 3.02
N SER A 49 38.95 12.67 3.25
CA SER A 49 40.41 12.48 3.24
C SER A 49 41.00 12.24 1.84
N LYS A 50 40.16 12.27 0.80
CA LYS A 50 40.55 12.03 -0.60
C LYS A 50 41.33 10.73 -0.79
N ILE A 51 40.83 9.64 -0.21
CA ILE A 51 41.35 8.28 -0.42
C ILE A 51 40.27 7.38 -1.04
N ASN A 52 40.70 6.42 -1.88
CA ASN A 52 39.78 5.46 -2.48
C ASN A 52 39.26 4.46 -1.43
N PHE A 53 38.03 3.99 -1.62
CA PHE A 53 37.38 3.06 -0.69
C PHE A 53 38.13 1.74 -0.51
N ALA A 54 38.79 1.24 -1.57
CA ALA A 54 39.67 0.08 -1.49
C ALA A 54 40.85 0.33 -0.54
N THR A 55 41.50 1.49 -0.64
CA THR A 55 42.60 1.90 0.24
C THR A 55 42.13 2.07 1.68
N ALA A 56 40.96 2.67 1.89
CA ALA A 56 40.32 2.81 3.20
C ALA A 56 40.11 1.45 3.90
N LYS A 57 39.60 0.46 3.15
CA LYS A 57 39.44 -0.92 3.65
C LYS A 57 40.77 -1.55 4.06
N VAL A 58 41.81 -1.41 3.22
CA VAL A 58 43.14 -1.97 3.50
C VAL A 58 43.74 -1.32 4.75
N VAL A 59 43.64 0.00 4.89
CA VAL A 59 44.13 0.73 6.07
C VAL A 59 43.43 0.23 7.34
N LEU A 60 42.11 0.15 7.36
CA LEU A 60 41.38 -0.38 8.52
C LEU A 60 41.72 -1.85 8.82
N ARG A 61 41.91 -2.67 7.77
CA ARG A 61 42.31 -4.07 7.93
C ARG A 61 43.68 -4.20 8.57
N ASN A 62 44.66 -3.40 8.14
CA ASN A 62 46.00 -3.42 8.72
C ASN A 62 45.96 -3.02 10.20
N PHE A 63 45.20 -1.98 10.56
CA PHE A 63 45.06 -1.56 11.95
C PHE A 63 44.31 -2.60 12.81
N ARG A 64 43.33 -3.31 12.25
CA ARG A 64 42.67 -4.46 12.92
C ARG A 64 43.64 -5.62 13.14
N ASN A 65 44.42 -5.97 12.12
CA ASN A 65 45.40 -7.05 12.20
C ASN A 65 46.52 -6.74 13.20
N CYS A 66 46.90 -5.48 13.33
CA CYS A 66 47.83 -5.00 14.35
C CYS A 66 47.18 -4.84 15.75
N GLY A 67 45.90 -5.15 15.92
CA GLY A 67 45.20 -5.11 17.21
C GLY A 67 44.76 -3.72 17.68
N PHE A 68 44.98 -2.66 16.89
CA PHE A 68 44.59 -1.29 17.25
C PHE A 68 43.08 -1.03 17.14
N ILE A 69 42.38 -1.82 16.32
CA ILE A 69 40.93 -1.73 16.15
C ILE A 69 40.34 -3.09 16.47
N LYS A 70 39.41 -3.15 17.42
CA LYS A 70 38.66 -4.38 17.71
C LYS A 70 37.90 -4.81 16.45
N ASN A 71 37.95 -6.09 16.12
CA ASN A 71 37.05 -6.63 15.11
C ASN A 71 35.63 -6.43 15.64
N SER A 72 34.84 -5.58 14.98
CA SER A 72 33.40 -5.55 15.24
C SER A 72 32.88 -6.94 14.90
N ASP A 73 32.29 -7.63 15.87
CA ASP A 73 31.79 -8.99 15.67
C ASP A 73 30.93 -9.08 14.40
N LYS A 74 31.24 -10.10 13.61
CA LYS A 74 30.72 -10.34 12.26
C LYS A 74 29.28 -10.88 12.29
N ASP A 75 28.37 -10.26 13.03
CA ASP A 75 26.95 -10.67 13.06
C ASP A 75 26.08 -9.88 12.07
N TYR A 76 26.68 -9.00 11.25
CA TYR A 76 25.95 -8.28 10.20
C TYR A 76 25.26 -9.22 9.20
N GLU A 77 25.86 -10.37 8.86
CA GLU A 77 25.20 -11.36 7.99
C GLU A 77 23.97 -11.98 8.67
N LYS A 78 24.08 -12.37 9.94
CA LYS A 78 22.94 -12.88 10.72
C LYS A 78 21.83 -11.84 10.88
N GLN A 79 22.18 -10.57 11.07
CA GLN A 79 21.21 -9.48 11.15
C GLN A 79 20.52 -9.23 9.80
N ILE A 80 21.26 -9.29 8.69
CA ILE A 80 20.70 -9.18 7.35
C ILE A 80 19.76 -10.36 7.05
N ASP A 81 20.14 -11.57 7.41
CA ASP A 81 19.28 -12.76 7.23
C ASP A 81 18.04 -12.71 8.12
N MET A 82 18.16 -12.22 9.36
CA MET A 82 17.00 -11.98 10.22
C MET A 82 16.05 -10.93 9.64
N LEU A 83 16.58 -9.85 9.05
CA LEU A 83 15.76 -8.85 8.35
C LEU A 83 15.05 -9.43 7.11
N ARG A 84 15.70 -10.32 6.36
CA ARG A 84 15.08 -11.04 5.24
C ARG A 84 13.95 -11.94 5.71
N GLN A 85 14.15 -12.70 6.79
CA GLN A 85 13.10 -13.55 7.37
C GLN A 85 11.91 -12.72 7.86
N ILE A 86 12.15 -11.59 8.54
CA ILE A 86 11.08 -10.67 8.96
C ILE A 86 10.30 -10.12 7.75
N ALA A 87 10.98 -9.81 6.65
CA ALA A 87 10.32 -9.35 5.43
C ALA A 87 9.44 -10.44 4.80
N CYS A 88 9.90 -11.69 4.77
CA CYS A 88 9.11 -12.85 4.31
C CYS A 88 7.85 -13.04 5.17
N ILE A 89 7.99 -13.08 6.50
CA ILE A 89 6.86 -13.23 7.44
C ILE A 89 5.84 -12.09 7.24
N LYS A 90 6.29 -10.84 7.10
CA LYS A 90 5.40 -9.70 6.85
C LYS A 90 4.63 -9.83 5.54
N TYR A 91 5.27 -10.38 4.50
CA TYR A 91 4.62 -10.62 3.22
C TYR A 91 3.54 -11.70 3.33
N GLU A 92 3.83 -12.82 4.00
CA GLU A 92 2.87 -13.90 4.24
C GLU A 92 1.64 -13.42 5.03
N ILE A 93 1.86 -12.69 6.14
CA ILE A 93 0.75 -12.09 6.92
C ILE A 93 -0.11 -11.14 6.07
N LYS A 94 0.51 -10.39 5.14
CA LYS A 94 -0.22 -9.51 4.24
C LYS A 94 -1.09 -10.31 3.27
N GLN A 95 -0.59 -11.43 2.74
CA GLN A 95 -1.34 -12.31 1.87
C GLN A 95 -2.53 -12.96 2.60
N GLU A 96 -2.33 -13.47 3.81
CA GLU A 96 -3.42 -14.04 4.63
C GLU A 96 -4.53 -13.02 4.90
N LYS A 97 -4.16 -11.77 5.23
CA LYS A 97 -5.14 -10.69 5.43
C LYS A 97 -5.93 -10.36 4.17
N ILE A 98 -5.28 -10.39 3.00
CA ILE A 98 -5.95 -10.17 1.70
C ILE A 98 -6.93 -11.31 1.43
N GLN A 99 -6.49 -12.56 1.56
CA GLN A 99 -7.33 -13.74 1.35
C GLN A 99 -8.56 -13.74 2.28
N LYS A 100 -8.39 -13.39 3.55
CA LYS A 100 -9.51 -13.28 4.51
C LYS A 100 -10.53 -12.22 4.06
N ARG A 101 -10.08 -11.04 3.62
CA ARG A 101 -10.99 -10.01 3.10
C ARG A 101 -11.70 -10.44 1.83
N GLU A 102 -11.01 -11.13 0.91
CA GLU A 102 -11.62 -11.65 -0.31
C GLU A 102 -12.73 -12.67 -0.01
N GLN A 103 -12.52 -13.54 1.00
CA GLN A 103 -13.54 -14.47 1.47
C GLN A 103 -14.74 -13.75 2.09
N GLU A 104 -14.50 -12.78 2.98
CA GLU A 104 -15.56 -11.96 3.58
C GLU A 104 -16.37 -11.21 2.51
N PHE A 105 -15.69 -10.66 1.50
CA PHE A 105 -16.33 -10.01 0.36
C PHE A 105 -17.19 -10.97 -0.46
N LYS A 106 -16.69 -12.19 -0.75
CA LYS A 106 -17.49 -13.23 -1.44
C LYS A 106 -18.76 -13.59 -0.67
N ILE A 107 -18.65 -13.76 0.65
CA ILE A 107 -19.81 -14.05 1.53
C ILE A 107 -20.81 -12.88 1.48
N LEU A 108 -20.33 -11.64 1.54
CA LEU A 108 -21.18 -10.45 1.46
C LEU A 108 -21.90 -10.38 0.11
N CYS A 109 -21.21 -10.62 -1.00
CA CYS A 109 -21.83 -10.69 -2.33
C CYS A 109 -22.91 -11.77 -2.41
N GLN A 110 -22.70 -12.94 -1.82
CA GLN A 110 -23.72 -13.99 -1.75
C GLN A 110 -24.94 -13.57 -0.91
N LYS A 111 -24.73 -12.89 0.23
CA LYS A 111 -25.82 -12.33 1.04
C LYS A 111 -26.61 -11.27 0.29
N ILE A 112 -25.95 -10.38 -0.46
CA ILE A 112 -26.64 -9.38 -1.28
C ILE A 112 -27.47 -10.05 -2.39
N LYS A 113 -26.89 -11.03 -3.09
CA LYS A 113 -27.57 -11.79 -4.15
C LYS A 113 -28.79 -12.58 -3.66
N THR A 114 -28.82 -13.00 -2.39
CA THR A 114 -29.98 -13.70 -1.82
C THR A 114 -31.08 -12.74 -1.39
N ILE A 115 -30.74 -11.54 -0.92
CA ILE A 115 -31.71 -10.50 -0.52
C ILE A 115 -32.36 -9.85 -1.75
N GLN A 116 -31.60 -9.55 -2.79
CA GLN A 116 -32.05 -8.80 -3.97
C GLN A 116 -33.28 -9.40 -4.70
N PRO A 117 -33.36 -10.71 -5.00
CA PRO A 117 -34.53 -11.29 -5.66
C PRO A 117 -35.78 -11.28 -4.77
N SER A 118 -35.62 -11.32 -3.43
CA SER A 118 -36.76 -11.29 -2.51
C SER A 118 -37.48 -9.93 -2.49
N ILE A 119 -36.72 -8.84 -2.67
CA ILE A 119 -37.27 -7.47 -2.74
C ILE A 119 -37.95 -7.26 -4.09
N VAL A 120 -37.29 -7.65 -5.19
CA VAL A 120 -37.83 -7.51 -6.55
C VAL A 120 -39.12 -8.33 -6.71
N ASN A 121 -39.17 -9.57 -6.23
CA ASN A 121 -40.37 -10.40 -6.33
C ASN A 121 -41.54 -9.87 -5.51
N LYS A 122 -41.31 -9.29 -4.32
CA LYS A 122 -42.37 -8.65 -3.54
C LYS A 122 -42.97 -7.44 -4.26
N VAL A 123 -42.13 -6.61 -4.87
CA VAL A 123 -42.58 -5.45 -5.65
C VAL A 123 -43.41 -5.90 -6.86
N ILE A 124 -42.93 -6.89 -7.62
CA ILE A 124 -43.64 -7.43 -8.79
C ILE A 124 -45.01 -8.01 -8.39
N GLN A 125 -45.07 -8.82 -7.32
CA GLN A 125 -46.34 -9.38 -6.84
C GLN A 125 -47.33 -8.29 -6.40
N SER A 126 -46.84 -7.23 -5.74
CA SER A 126 -47.68 -6.10 -5.34
C SER A 126 -48.22 -5.32 -6.56
N GLN A 127 -47.41 -5.10 -7.59
CA GLN A 127 -47.83 -4.45 -8.83
C GLN A 127 -48.89 -5.27 -9.58
N MET A 128 -48.73 -6.60 -9.64
CA MET A 128 -49.73 -7.48 -10.26
C MET A 128 -51.08 -7.40 -9.55
N LYS A 129 -51.10 -7.39 -8.20
CA LYS A 129 -52.34 -7.25 -7.42
C LYS A 129 -53.03 -5.91 -7.69
N ILE A 130 -52.27 -4.81 -7.71
CA ILE A 130 -52.81 -3.47 -8.02
C ILE A 130 -53.40 -3.44 -9.43
N GLN A 131 -52.69 -3.99 -10.42
CA GLN A 131 -53.21 -4.06 -11.79
C GLN A 131 -54.48 -4.90 -11.93
N SER A 132 -54.60 -6.00 -11.17
CA SER A 132 -55.84 -6.78 -11.17
C SER A 132 -57.02 -5.98 -10.58
N GLN A 133 -56.80 -5.23 -9.50
CA GLN A 133 -57.84 -4.39 -8.90
C GLN A 133 -58.27 -3.25 -9.83
N ILE A 134 -57.31 -2.60 -10.51
CA ILE A 134 -57.62 -1.57 -11.51
C ILE A 134 -58.51 -2.13 -12.61
N ARG A 135 -58.22 -3.35 -13.09
CA ARG A 135 -59.03 -4.01 -14.13
C ARG A 135 -60.47 -4.26 -13.67
N VAL A 136 -60.65 -4.77 -12.45
CA VAL A 136 -61.99 -4.98 -11.87
C VAL A 136 -62.75 -3.66 -11.77
N PHE A 137 -62.12 -2.59 -11.27
CA PHE A 137 -62.77 -1.29 -11.19
C PHE A 137 -63.11 -0.69 -12.56
N GLN A 138 -62.30 -0.95 -13.59
CA GLN A 138 -62.60 -0.51 -14.96
C GLN A 138 -63.81 -1.24 -15.55
N GLU A 139 -63.93 -2.55 -15.30
CA GLU A 139 -65.10 -3.34 -15.73
C GLU A 139 -66.37 -2.91 -14.99
N GLU A 140 -66.29 -2.65 -13.68
CA GLU A 140 -67.41 -2.11 -12.90
C GLU A 140 -67.85 -0.74 -13.41
N LEU A 141 -66.90 0.14 -13.72
CA LEU A 141 -67.20 1.46 -14.27
C LEU A 141 -67.92 1.37 -15.62
N GLN A 142 -67.43 0.53 -16.54
CA GLN A 142 -68.07 0.31 -17.84
C GLN A 142 -69.50 -0.23 -17.69
N ASN A 143 -69.72 -1.17 -16.76
CA ASN A 143 -71.06 -1.67 -16.46
C ASN A 143 -71.98 -0.56 -15.94
N GLN A 144 -71.48 0.30 -15.03
CA GLN A 144 -72.27 1.41 -14.50
C GLN A 144 -72.64 2.43 -15.58
N GLU A 145 -71.71 2.77 -16.48
CA GLU A 145 -71.97 3.65 -17.63
C GLU A 145 -73.05 3.06 -18.55
N GLN A 146 -72.97 1.76 -18.83
CA GLN A 146 -73.94 1.07 -19.69
C GLN A 146 -75.35 1.05 -19.05
N ILE A 147 -75.42 0.80 -17.74
CA ILE A 147 -76.68 0.86 -16.97
C ILE A 147 -77.25 2.27 -17.03
N GLN A 148 -76.46 3.31 -16.75
CA GLN A 148 -76.91 4.71 -16.82
C GLN A 148 -77.47 5.05 -18.20
N LEU A 149 -76.78 4.63 -19.27
CA LEU A 149 -77.19 4.93 -20.63
C LEU A 149 -78.49 4.22 -21.02
N GLN A 150 -78.68 2.97 -20.59
CA GLN A 150 -79.95 2.26 -20.73
C GLN A 150 -81.09 2.95 -19.97
N LEU A 151 -80.82 3.36 -18.72
CA LEU A 151 -81.80 4.04 -17.89
C LEU A 151 -82.23 5.37 -18.51
N LEU A 152 -81.27 6.19 -18.92
CA LEU A 152 -81.53 7.45 -19.64
C LEU A 152 -82.37 7.23 -20.89
N LYS A 153 -82.01 6.23 -21.71
CA LYS A 153 -82.75 5.88 -22.92
C LYS A 153 -84.20 5.48 -22.61
N SER A 154 -84.42 4.67 -21.58
CA SER A 154 -85.77 4.25 -21.17
C SER A 154 -86.62 5.44 -20.72
N VAL A 155 -86.05 6.35 -19.92
CA VAL A 155 -86.75 7.55 -19.45
C VAL A 155 -87.11 8.47 -20.62
N LEU A 156 -86.17 8.72 -21.53
CA LEU A 156 -86.42 9.56 -22.71
C LEU A 156 -87.51 8.96 -23.62
N LEU A 157 -87.47 7.65 -23.85
CA LEU A 157 -88.50 6.97 -24.64
C LEU A 157 -89.89 7.09 -23.99
N GLU A 158 -89.96 6.94 -22.67
CA GLU A 158 -91.24 7.05 -21.96
C GLU A 158 -91.77 8.50 -21.97
N GLN A 159 -90.89 9.50 -21.81
CA GLN A 159 -91.25 10.90 -21.98
C GLN A 159 -91.80 11.20 -23.39
N ILE A 160 -91.15 10.68 -24.44
CA ILE A 160 -91.63 10.84 -25.82
C ILE A 160 -93.02 10.23 -26.01
N LYS A 161 -93.27 9.03 -25.45
CA LYS A 161 -94.61 8.40 -25.52
C LYS A 161 -95.66 9.27 -24.85
N LEU A 162 -95.39 9.76 -23.65
CA LEU A 162 -96.31 10.62 -22.90
C LEU A 162 -96.61 11.92 -23.68
N MET A 163 -95.61 12.53 -24.32
CA MET A 163 -95.81 13.72 -25.16
C MET A 163 -96.65 13.50 -26.41
N LYS A 164 -96.66 12.28 -26.98
CA LYS A 164 -97.47 11.93 -28.16
C LYS A 164 -98.89 11.48 -27.83
N SER A 165 -99.14 11.16 -26.56
CA SER A 165 -100.42 10.63 -26.07
C SER A 165 -101.32 11.73 -25.47
N ASN A 166 -100.76 12.92 -25.27
CA ASN A 166 -101.46 14.20 -25.04
C ASN A 166 -101.54 15.00 -26.34
#